data_AF-A0A4P5RTX9-F1
#
_entry.id   AF-A0A4P5RTX9-F1
#
_cell.length_a   1.000
_cell.length_b   1.000
_cell.length_c   1.000
_cell.angle_alpha   90.00
_cell.angle_beta   90.00
_cell.angle_gamma   90.00
#
_symmetry.space_group_name_H-M   'P 1'
#
loop_
_entity.id
_entity.type
_entity.pdbx_description
1 polymer ?
#
loop_
_entity_poly.entity_id
_entity_poly.type
_entity_poly.pdbx_seq_one_letter_code
_entity_poly.pdbx_strand_id
1 'polypeptide(L)'
;MSVIANLGASLEDRILDAARRCVDRWGINKLTIDDVATEAGVSRATLYRLFPGGKDVMFDALRVRELEDFFEGMSAKLTEVESLLDFTVKVSVYALHAMRGDQHLAMMLSTEEGTALKSLTVEGLPRILQVASQYITPLAIEFIPAEEADVFVEMLARLVISYFLAPSEHFDLADPDSARKFFGPFISALNAVAAV
;
A
#
# COMPACT_ATOMS: atom_id res chain seq x y z
N MET A 1 -5.62 1.05 32.21
CA MET A 1 -7.02 0.85 31.78
C MET A 1 -7.12 1.21 30.29
N SER A 2 -6.87 0.24 29.42
CA SER A 2 -7.51 0.17 28.11
C SER A 2 -7.47 -1.29 27.67
N VAL A 3 -8.59 -1.72 27.11
CA VAL A 3 -9.10 -3.08 27.09
C VAL A 3 -8.42 -3.90 26.02
N ILE A 4 -7.87 -5.04 26.42
CA ILE A 4 -7.48 -6.12 25.52
C ILE A 4 -8.77 -6.81 25.03
N ALA A 5 -8.88 -6.91 23.71
CA ALA A 5 -9.58 -7.92 22.91
C ALA A 5 -11.10 -8.12 23.11
N ASN A 6 -11.85 -7.79 22.06
CA ASN A 6 -13.14 -8.41 21.72
C ASN A 6 -13.06 -8.80 20.23
N LEU A 7 -12.58 -9.99 19.87
CA LEU A 7 -13.36 -11.22 19.60
C LEU A 7 -14.52 -11.01 18.59
N GLY A 8 -14.15 -11.02 17.30
CA GLY A 8 -15.04 -10.99 16.13
C GLY A 8 -14.67 -9.85 15.18
N ALA A 9 -14.34 -10.17 13.92
CA ALA A 9 -14.17 -9.14 12.89
C ALA A 9 -15.38 -8.20 12.91
N SER A 10 -15.14 -6.89 12.86
CA SER A 10 -16.21 -5.91 12.96
C SER A 10 -17.24 -6.16 11.84
N LEU A 11 -18.47 -5.68 12.01
CA LEU A 11 -19.46 -5.81 10.96
C LEU A 11 -18.98 -5.15 9.65
N GLU A 12 -18.21 -4.08 9.76
CA GLU A 12 -17.53 -3.43 8.65
C GLU A 12 -16.54 -4.37 7.97
N ASP A 13 -15.63 -4.98 8.73
CA ASP A 13 -14.64 -5.94 8.20
C ASP A 13 -15.30 -7.11 7.47
N ARG A 14 -16.39 -7.65 8.02
CA ARG A 14 -17.14 -8.73 7.38
C ARG A 14 -17.73 -8.31 6.03
N ILE A 15 -18.21 -7.06 5.92
CA ILE A 15 -18.75 -6.52 4.69
C ILE A 15 -17.62 -6.27 3.68
N LEU A 16 -16.49 -5.72 4.12
CA LEU A 16 -15.33 -5.50 3.26
C LEU A 16 -14.71 -6.83 2.78
N ASP A 17 -14.70 -7.87 3.61
CA ASP A 17 -14.28 -9.22 3.21
C ASP A 17 -15.22 -9.83 2.16
N ALA A 18 -16.53 -9.64 2.33
CA ALA A 18 -17.50 -10.05 1.33
C ALA A 18 -17.32 -9.26 0.03
N ALA A 19 -17.11 -7.95 0.12
CA ALA A 19 -16.83 -7.11 -1.03
C ALA A 19 -15.58 -7.59 -1.79
N ARG A 20 -14.49 -7.89 -1.06
CA ARG A 20 -13.26 -8.44 -1.65
C ARG A 20 -13.51 -9.75 -2.39
N ARG A 21 -14.19 -10.71 -1.77
CA ARG A 21 -14.54 -11.99 -2.42
C ARG A 21 -15.39 -11.80 -3.67
N CYS A 22 -16.33 -10.85 -3.66
CA CYS A 22 -17.14 -10.54 -4.83
C CYS A 22 -16.31 -9.86 -5.94
N VAL A 23 -15.36 -8.99 -5.59
CA VAL A 23 -14.41 -8.38 -6.54
C VAL A 23 -13.55 -9.44 -7.20
N ASP A 24 -12.96 -10.34 -6.41
CA ASP A 24 -12.12 -11.44 -6.93
C ASP A 24 -12.89 -12.36 -7.88
N ARG A 25 -14.20 -12.56 -7.63
CA ARG A 25 -15.04 -13.47 -8.43
C ARG A 25 -15.58 -12.84 -9.72
N TRP A 26 -15.99 -11.58 -9.68
CA TRP A 26 -16.76 -10.96 -10.77
C TRP A 26 -16.17 -9.66 -11.32
N GLY A 27 -15.16 -9.10 -10.66
CA GLY A 27 -14.62 -7.78 -10.93
C GLY A 27 -15.49 -6.64 -10.41
N ILE A 28 -14.84 -5.49 -10.16
CA ILE A 28 -15.46 -4.28 -9.58
C ILE A 28 -16.67 -3.79 -10.38
N ASN A 29 -16.60 -3.85 -11.71
CA ASN A 29 -17.61 -3.29 -12.59
C ASN A 29 -18.97 -4.01 -12.50
N LYS A 30 -18.97 -5.33 -12.23
CA LYS A 30 -20.20 -6.15 -12.22
C LYS A 30 -20.84 -6.31 -10.84
N LEU A 31 -20.14 -5.90 -9.78
CA LEU A 31 -20.57 -6.07 -8.40
C LEU A 31 -21.63 -5.05 -7.98
N THR A 32 -22.68 -5.49 -7.27
CA THR A 32 -23.71 -4.61 -6.69
C THR A 32 -23.70 -4.64 -5.16
N ILE A 33 -24.33 -3.65 -4.53
CA ILE A 33 -24.54 -3.64 -3.07
C ILE A 33 -25.36 -4.83 -2.61
N ASP A 34 -26.30 -5.31 -3.43
CA ASP A 34 -27.14 -6.46 -3.09
C ASP A 34 -26.34 -7.77 -3.12
N ASP A 35 -25.38 -7.88 -4.05
CA ASP A 35 -24.46 -9.02 -4.07
C ASP A 35 -23.59 -9.07 -2.80
N VAL A 36 -23.02 -7.93 -2.41
CA VAL A 36 -22.18 -7.84 -1.20
C VAL A 36 -23.01 -8.06 0.06
N ALA A 37 -24.22 -7.51 0.13
CA ALA A 37 -25.15 -7.73 1.25
C ALA A 37 -25.47 -9.23 1.41
N THR A 38 -25.73 -9.91 0.29
CA THR A 38 -25.98 -11.36 0.25
C THR A 38 -24.75 -12.15 0.71
N GLU A 39 -23.57 -11.85 0.17
CA GLU A 39 -22.31 -12.52 0.53
C GLU A 39 -21.89 -12.26 1.99
N ALA A 40 -22.18 -11.07 2.53
CA ALA A 40 -21.91 -10.71 3.93
C ALA A 40 -22.96 -11.25 4.92
N GLY A 41 -24.11 -11.71 4.42
CA GLY A 41 -25.25 -12.16 5.23
C GLY A 41 -25.95 -11.01 5.97
N VAL A 42 -26.09 -9.85 5.34
CA VAL A 42 -26.69 -8.65 5.94
C VAL A 42 -27.75 -8.02 5.03
N SER A 43 -28.58 -7.16 5.59
CA SER A 43 -29.57 -6.42 4.79
C SER A 43 -28.92 -5.26 4.02
N ARG A 44 -29.50 -4.89 2.89
CA ARG A 44 -29.13 -3.68 2.13
C ARG A 44 -29.18 -2.41 2.99
N ALA A 45 -30.16 -2.31 3.88
CA ALA A 45 -30.31 -1.17 4.80
C ALA A 45 -29.14 -1.10 5.81
N THR A 46 -28.64 -2.24 6.26
CA THR A 46 -27.44 -2.32 7.11
C THR A 46 -26.22 -1.76 6.39
N LEU A 47 -26.06 -2.11 5.11
CA LEU A 47 -24.94 -1.68 4.28
C LEU A 47 -24.96 -0.16 4.04
N TYR A 48 -26.10 0.41 3.64
CA TYR A 48 -26.22 1.87 3.48
C TYR A 48 -26.06 2.67 4.77
N ARG A 49 -26.39 2.07 5.92
CA ARG A 49 -26.18 2.71 7.22
C ARG A 49 -24.70 2.81 7.58
N LEU A 50 -23.90 1.79 7.23
CA LEU A 50 -22.44 1.78 7.47
C LEU A 50 -21.68 2.56 6.39
N PHE A 51 -22.13 2.48 5.14
CA PHE A 51 -21.52 3.14 4.00
C PHE A 51 -22.53 4.10 3.35
N PRO A 52 -22.74 5.29 3.95
CA PRO A 52 -23.65 6.30 3.41
C PRO A 52 -23.08 6.88 2.11
N GLY A 53 -23.46 6.26 0.98
CA GLY A 53 -22.85 6.45 -0.34
C GLY A 53 -22.78 5.14 -1.13
N GLY A 54 -23.09 4.01 -0.50
CA GLY A 54 -23.24 2.72 -1.15
C GLY A 54 -21.92 2.18 -1.67
N LYS A 55 -21.92 1.80 -2.96
CA LYS A 55 -20.83 1.05 -3.60
C LYS A 55 -19.51 1.81 -3.56
N ASP A 56 -19.54 3.11 -3.81
CA ASP A 56 -18.32 3.92 -3.93
C ASP A 56 -17.63 4.09 -2.57
N VAL A 57 -18.38 4.48 -1.54
CA VAL A 57 -17.86 4.64 -0.17
C VAL A 57 -17.37 3.30 0.40
N MET A 58 -18.08 2.20 0.14
CA MET A 58 -17.64 0.88 0.55
C MET A 58 -16.34 0.46 -0.14
N PHE A 59 -16.18 0.75 -1.43
CA PHE A 59 -14.93 0.46 -2.13
C PHE A 59 -13.78 1.38 -1.73
N ASP A 60 -14.07 2.63 -1.39
CA ASP A 60 -13.06 3.48 -0.79
C ASP A 60 -12.58 2.91 0.54
N ALA A 61 -13.48 2.46 1.41
CA ALA A 61 -13.11 1.79 2.65
C ALA A 61 -12.30 0.51 2.40
N LEU A 62 -12.72 -0.32 1.43
CA LEU A 62 -11.98 -1.52 1.05
C LEU A 62 -10.55 -1.19 0.60
N ARG A 63 -10.37 -0.16 -0.23
CA ARG A 63 -9.04 0.28 -0.70
C ARG A 63 -8.15 0.81 0.42
N VAL A 64 -8.72 1.53 1.40
CA VAL A 64 -7.95 1.96 2.59
C VAL A 64 -7.47 0.74 3.34
N ARG A 65 -8.37 -0.21 3.64
CA ARG A 65 -8.03 -1.44 4.36
C ARG A 65 -6.96 -2.26 3.64
N GLU A 66 -7.07 -2.42 2.32
CA GLU A 66 -6.06 -3.14 1.53
C GLU A 66 -4.68 -2.47 1.57
N LEU A 67 -4.63 -1.13 1.60
CA LEU A 67 -3.38 -0.41 1.80
C LEU A 67 -2.84 -0.61 3.22
N GLU A 68 -3.70 -0.52 4.23
CA GLU A 68 -3.31 -0.77 5.63
C GLU A 68 -2.75 -2.19 5.80
N ASP A 69 -3.45 -3.22 5.30
CA ASP A 69 -3.00 -4.62 5.31
C ASP A 69 -1.63 -4.77 4.61
N PHE A 70 -1.44 -4.10 3.47
CA PHE A 70 -0.18 -4.11 2.73
C PHE A 70 0.97 -3.48 3.54
N PHE A 71 0.75 -2.31 4.12
CA PHE A 71 1.76 -1.56 4.86
C PHE A 71 2.04 -2.17 6.24
N GLU A 72 1.04 -2.75 6.90
CA GLU A 72 1.20 -3.56 8.12
C GLU A 72 2.03 -4.82 7.82
N GLY A 73 1.70 -5.54 6.74
CA GLY A 73 2.49 -6.70 6.30
C GLY A 73 3.94 -6.32 5.97
N MET A 74 4.13 -5.16 5.32
CA MET A 74 5.47 -4.63 5.02
C MET A 74 6.24 -4.31 6.30
N SER A 75 5.68 -3.51 7.21
CA SER A 75 6.36 -3.13 8.45
C SER A 75 6.69 -4.34 9.32
N ALA A 76 5.81 -5.33 9.39
CA ALA A 76 6.04 -6.58 10.11
C ALA A 76 7.17 -7.45 9.51
N LYS A 77 7.47 -7.30 8.21
CA LYS A 77 8.58 -7.99 7.54
C LYS A 77 9.88 -7.19 7.53
N LEU A 78 9.80 -5.87 7.73
CA LEU A 78 10.94 -4.98 7.86
C LEU A 78 11.55 -5.08 9.28
N THR A 79 12.01 -6.27 9.64
CA THR A 79 12.72 -6.51 10.91
C THR A 79 14.24 -6.36 10.72
N GLU A 80 14.94 -6.11 11.82
CA GLU A 80 16.42 -6.08 11.88
C GLU A 80 17.01 -5.15 10.81
N VAL A 81 16.48 -3.93 10.70
CA VAL A 81 16.96 -2.93 9.75
C VAL A 81 18.21 -2.27 10.33
N GLU A 82 19.34 -2.35 9.61
CA GLU A 82 20.64 -1.96 10.18
C GLU A 82 21.08 -0.54 9.79
N SER A 83 20.47 0.05 8.76
CA SER A 83 20.81 1.39 8.25
C SER A 83 19.70 1.94 7.36
N LEU A 84 19.77 3.24 7.05
CA LEU A 84 18.88 3.87 6.05
C LEU A 84 18.99 3.20 4.67
N LEU A 85 20.18 2.72 4.28
CA LEU A 85 20.36 2.00 3.02
C LEU A 85 19.64 0.65 3.05
N ASP A 86 19.82 -0.13 4.14
CA ASP A 86 19.13 -1.41 4.32
C ASP A 86 17.61 -1.23 4.35
N PHE A 87 17.12 -0.22 5.07
CA PHE A 87 15.73 0.21 5.08
C PHE A 87 15.19 0.44 3.66
N THR A 88 15.88 1.31 2.90
CA THR A 88 15.46 1.70 1.54
C THR A 88 15.41 0.50 0.60
N VAL A 89 16.43 -0.36 0.67
CA VAL A 89 16.50 -1.60 -0.10
C VAL A 89 15.34 -2.51 0.25
N LYS A 90 15.14 -2.83 1.55
CA LYS A 90 14.08 -3.75 1.97
C LYS A 90 12.68 -3.24 1.62
N VAL A 91 12.40 -1.95 1.79
CA VAL A 91 11.14 -1.31 1.39
C VAL A 91 10.90 -1.45 -0.11
N SER A 92 11.89 -1.07 -0.93
CA SER A 92 11.77 -1.14 -2.40
C SER A 92 11.57 -2.57 -2.90
N VAL A 93 12.34 -3.52 -2.35
CA VAL A 93 12.27 -4.95 -2.70
C VAL A 93 10.92 -5.52 -2.34
N TYR A 94 10.42 -5.26 -1.12
CA TYR A 94 9.12 -5.76 -0.68
C TYR A 94 8.00 -5.20 -1.55
N ALA A 95 7.96 -3.87 -1.71
CA ALA A 95 6.89 -3.20 -2.43
C ALA A 95 6.84 -3.64 -3.91
N LEU A 96 8.00 -3.73 -4.58
CA LEU A 96 8.03 -4.15 -5.98
C LEU A 96 7.67 -5.62 -6.16
N HIS A 97 8.07 -6.51 -5.25
CA HIS A 97 7.62 -7.91 -5.31
C HIS A 97 6.11 -8.02 -5.13
N ALA A 98 5.55 -7.30 -4.16
CA ALA A 98 4.12 -7.30 -3.92
C ALA A 98 3.33 -6.76 -5.11
N MET A 99 3.74 -5.60 -5.66
CA MET A 99 3.07 -4.99 -6.82
C MET A 99 3.20 -5.85 -8.09
N ARG A 100 4.37 -6.47 -8.34
CA ARG A 100 4.57 -7.39 -9.48
C ARG A 100 3.81 -8.71 -9.31
N GLY A 101 3.59 -9.15 -8.08
CA GLY A 101 2.83 -10.35 -7.74
C GLY A 101 1.32 -10.16 -7.73
N ASP A 102 0.83 -8.92 -7.82
CA ASP A 102 -0.58 -8.59 -7.75
C ASP A 102 -1.28 -8.80 -9.11
N GLN A 103 -2.11 -9.84 -9.19
CA GLN A 103 -2.89 -10.15 -10.39
C GLN A 103 -3.91 -9.08 -10.73
N HIS A 104 -4.48 -8.38 -9.74
CA HIS A 104 -5.44 -7.31 -9.97
C HIS A 104 -4.76 -6.10 -10.63
N LEU A 105 -3.61 -5.67 -10.10
CA LEU A 105 -2.82 -4.61 -10.73
C LEU A 105 -2.37 -5.00 -12.14
N ALA A 106 -1.91 -6.23 -12.34
CA ALA A 106 -1.53 -6.74 -13.66
C ALA A 106 -2.70 -6.73 -14.66
N MET A 107 -3.90 -7.11 -14.22
CA MET A 107 -5.12 -7.02 -15.04
C MET A 107 -5.45 -5.57 -15.37
N MET A 108 -5.49 -4.66 -14.39
CA MET A 108 -5.79 -3.24 -14.62
C MET A 108 -4.82 -2.60 -15.62
N LEU A 109 -3.52 -2.89 -15.51
CA LEU A 109 -2.49 -2.41 -16.43
C LEU A 109 -2.67 -2.95 -17.86
N SER A 110 -3.26 -4.14 -18.00
CA SER A 110 -3.46 -4.80 -19.30
C SER A 110 -4.78 -4.44 -19.98
N THR A 111 -5.82 -4.11 -19.22
CA THR A 111 -7.21 -4.04 -19.74
C THR A 111 -7.83 -2.65 -19.75
N GLU A 112 -7.34 -1.72 -18.93
CA GLU A 112 -7.95 -0.39 -18.82
C GLU A 112 -6.88 0.70 -19.03
N GLU A 113 -6.85 1.30 -20.23
CA GLU A 113 -5.89 2.36 -20.56
C GLU A 113 -5.93 3.49 -19.52
N GLY A 114 -4.90 3.54 -18.67
CA GLY A 114 -4.67 4.61 -17.71
C GLY A 114 -5.37 4.49 -16.35
N THR A 115 -6.23 3.50 -16.09
CA THR A 115 -6.87 3.37 -14.76
C THR A 115 -5.83 3.04 -13.68
N ALA A 116 -5.02 2.00 -13.88
CA ALA A 116 -3.94 1.65 -12.95
C ALA A 116 -2.96 2.81 -12.74
N LEU A 117 -2.63 3.52 -13.83
CA LEU A 117 -1.77 4.69 -13.77
C LEU A 117 -2.38 5.77 -12.87
N LYS A 118 -3.65 6.14 -13.06
CA LYS A 118 -4.35 7.12 -12.21
C LYS A 118 -4.43 6.67 -10.76
N SER A 119 -4.79 5.41 -10.52
CA SER A 119 -4.91 4.84 -9.17
C SER A 119 -3.58 4.78 -8.42
N LEU A 120 -2.45 4.58 -9.11
CA LEU A 120 -1.13 4.56 -8.47
C LEU A 120 -0.45 5.93 -8.44
N THR A 121 -0.90 6.92 -9.23
CA THR A 121 -0.18 8.20 -9.36
C THR A 121 -0.98 9.44 -8.94
N VAL A 122 -2.05 9.81 -9.64
CA VAL A 122 -2.71 11.10 -9.39
C VAL A 122 -3.80 10.96 -8.33
N GLU A 123 -4.63 9.92 -8.44
CA GLU A 123 -5.85 9.78 -7.62
C GLU A 123 -5.58 9.01 -6.33
N GLY A 124 -4.82 7.91 -6.38
CA GLY A 124 -4.59 7.10 -5.19
C GLY A 124 -3.33 7.46 -4.40
N LEU A 125 -2.38 8.20 -4.99
CA LEU A 125 -1.12 8.52 -4.30
C LEU A 125 -1.30 9.26 -2.98
N PRO A 126 -2.20 10.26 -2.82
CA PRO A 126 -2.39 10.90 -1.52
C PRO A 126 -2.75 9.90 -0.41
N ARG A 127 -3.56 8.88 -0.74
CA ARG A 127 -3.94 7.81 0.19
C ARG A 127 -2.79 6.86 0.45
N ILE A 128 -2.06 6.46 -0.59
CA ILE A 128 -0.87 5.60 -0.46
C ILE A 128 0.15 6.27 0.47
N LEU A 129 0.43 7.56 0.27
CA LEU A 129 1.37 8.33 1.09
C LEU A 129 0.87 8.48 2.53
N GLN A 130 -0.42 8.76 2.72
CA GLN A 130 -1.01 8.85 4.06
C GLN A 130 -0.78 7.56 4.87
N VAL A 131 -1.05 6.39 4.28
CA VAL A 131 -0.86 5.11 4.95
C VAL A 131 0.64 4.78 5.07
N ALA A 132 1.45 5.04 4.04
CA ALA A 132 2.90 4.85 4.10
C ALA A 132 3.52 5.63 5.27
N SER A 133 3.15 6.90 5.46
CA SER A 133 3.65 7.71 6.57
C SER A 133 3.29 7.12 7.94
N GLN A 134 2.12 6.50 8.09
CA GLN A 134 1.71 5.89 9.36
C GLN A 134 2.55 4.66 9.72
N TYR A 135 2.91 3.84 8.74
CA TYR A 135 3.56 2.53 8.98
C TYR A 135 5.07 2.54 8.73
N ILE A 136 5.56 3.38 7.83
CA ILE A 136 6.93 3.32 7.28
C ILE A 136 7.80 4.46 7.79
N THR A 137 7.26 5.68 7.98
CA THR A 137 8.01 6.79 8.59
C THR A 137 8.61 6.40 9.96
N PRO A 138 7.88 5.74 10.89
CA PRO A 138 8.45 5.38 12.20
C PRO A 138 9.73 4.53 12.11
N LEU A 139 9.86 3.70 11.07
CA LEU A 139 11.06 2.88 10.83
C LEU A 139 12.23 3.71 10.29
N ALA A 140 11.95 4.74 9.49
CA ALA A 140 12.97 5.62 8.94
C ALA A 140 13.56 6.58 10.00
N ILE A 141 12.76 6.98 10.99
CA ILE A 141 13.18 7.89 12.07
C ILE A 141 14.33 7.33 12.91
N GLU A 142 14.54 6.01 12.91
CA GLU A 142 15.70 5.40 13.57
C GLU A 142 17.04 5.80 12.93
N PHE A 143 17.03 6.30 11.69
CA PHE A 143 18.23 6.60 10.92
C PHE A 143 18.36 8.08 10.50
N ILE A 144 17.26 8.83 10.45
CA ILE A 144 17.21 10.23 10.01
C ILE A 144 16.21 11.04 10.86
N PRO A 145 16.35 12.38 10.93
CA PRO A 145 15.40 13.25 11.65
C PRO A 145 13.95 13.06 11.19
N ALA A 146 12.99 13.28 12.09
CA ALA A 146 11.57 13.06 11.81
C ALA A 146 11.04 13.91 10.65
N GLU A 147 11.45 15.19 10.56
CA GLU A 147 11.07 16.04 9.44
C GLU A 147 11.64 15.57 8.09
N GLU A 148 12.80 14.90 8.08
CA GLU A 148 13.40 14.35 6.87
C GLU A 148 12.79 13.00 6.51
N ALA A 149 12.39 12.21 7.50
CA ALA A 149 11.82 10.88 7.33
C ALA A 149 10.53 10.90 6.49
N ASP A 150 9.61 11.83 6.76
CA ASP A 150 8.37 11.95 5.97
C ASP A 150 8.65 12.29 4.50
N VAL A 151 9.54 13.24 4.26
CA VAL A 151 9.96 13.63 2.90
C VAL A 151 10.65 12.46 2.19
N PHE A 152 11.51 11.74 2.91
CA PHE A 152 12.22 10.58 2.40
C PHE A 152 11.27 9.44 2.03
N VAL A 153 10.30 9.12 2.88
CA VAL A 153 9.29 8.07 2.63
C VAL A 153 8.40 8.45 1.46
N GLU A 154 7.98 9.71 1.34
CA GLU A 154 7.24 10.17 0.16
C GLU A 154 8.06 10.00 -1.13
N MET A 155 9.31 10.45 -1.12
CA MET A 155 10.22 10.30 -2.26
C MET A 155 10.38 8.82 -2.64
N LEU A 156 10.62 7.95 -1.65
CA LEU A 156 10.82 6.53 -1.86
C LEU A 156 9.57 5.86 -2.43
N ALA A 157 8.38 6.18 -1.92
CA ALA A 157 7.12 5.66 -2.43
C ALA A 157 6.90 6.04 -3.90
N ARG A 158 7.14 7.32 -4.26
CA ARG A 158 7.06 7.79 -5.66
C ARG A 158 8.07 7.08 -6.56
N LEU A 159 9.29 6.87 -6.08
CA LEU A 159 10.33 6.18 -6.82
C LEU A 159 9.95 4.72 -7.07
N VAL A 160 9.48 4.01 -6.04
CA VAL A 160 9.01 2.63 -6.15
C VAL A 160 7.87 2.51 -7.16
N ILE A 161 6.85 3.38 -7.06
CA ILE A 161 5.73 3.40 -8.02
C ILE A 161 6.23 3.67 -9.44
N SER A 162 7.17 4.60 -9.61
CA SER A 162 7.79 4.89 -10.90
C SER A 162 8.50 3.67 -11.50
N TYR A 163 9.36 3.00 -10.71
CA TYR A 163 10.09 1.79 -11.15
C TYR A 163 9.18 0.57 -11.37
N PHE A 164 8.01 0.56 -10.76
CA PHE A 164 6.97 -0.43 -11.07
C PHE A 164 6.33 -0.15 -12.43
N LEU A 165 5.88 1.09 -12.66
CA LEU A 165 5.15 1.48 -13.87
C LEU A 165 6.05 1.61 -15.11
N ALA A 166 7.30 1.99 -14.91
CA ALA A 166 8.32 2.16 -15.93
C ALA A 166 9.63 1.48 -15.48
N PRO A 167 9.74 0.15 -15.64
CA PRO A 167 10.93 -0.59 -15.24
C PRO A 167 12.20 -0.08 -15.93
N SER A 168 13.31 -0.05 -15.20
CA SER A 168 14.61 0.33 -15.73
C SER A 168 15.28 -0.85 -16.46
N GLU A 169 16.00 -0.56 -17.54
CA GLU A 169 16.88 -1.53 -18.21
C GLU A 169 18.19 -1.81 -17.44
N HIS A 170 18.54 -0.96 -16.48
CA HIS A 170 19.82 -1.00 -15.78
C HIS A 170 19.73 -1.49 -14.34
N PHE A 171 18.59 -1.23 -13.67
CA PHE A 171 18.40 -1.54 -12.26
C PHE A 171 17.07 -2.24 -12.04
N ASP A 172 17.12 -3.42 -11.44
CA ASP A 172 15.94 -4.04 -10.82
C ASP A 172 15.92 -3.69 -9.33
N LEU A 173 14.98 -2.86 -8.91
CA LEU A 173 14.84 -2.50 -7.49
C LEU A 173 14.08 -3.57 -6.67
N ALA A 174 13.58 -4.62 -7.34
CA ALA A 174 13.13 -5.82 -6.65
C ALA A 174 14.29 -6.76 -6.29
N ASP A 175 15.47 -6.60 -6.91
CA ASP A 175 16.67 -7.37 -6.54
C ASP A 175 17.48 -6.61 -5.46
N PRO A 176 17.76 -7.21 -4.29
CA PRO A 176 18.45 -6.51 -3.21
C PRO A 176 19.82 -5.96 -3.59
N ASP A 177 20.60 -6.66 -4.40
CA ASP A 177 21.97 -6.24 -4.76
C ASP A 177 21.97 -5.10 -5.78
N SER A 178 21.07 -5.16 -6.76
CA SER A 178 20.79 -4.08 -7.69
C SER A 178 20.23 -2.85 -6.97
N ALA A 179 19.28 -3.02 -6.05
CA ALA A 179 18.77 -1.94 -5.21
C ALA A 179 19.88 -1.28 -4.37
N ARG A 180 20.77 -2.06 -3.75
CA ARG A 180 21.94 -1.52 -3.02
C ARG A 180 22.86 -0.69 -3.92
N LYS A 181 23.14 -1.17 -5.14
CA LYS A 181 23.95 -0.43 -6.11
C LYS A 181 23.30 0.88 -6.53
N PHE A 182 21.97 0.87 -6.69
CA PHE A 182 21.21 2.05 -7.06
C PHE A 182 21.14 3.09 -5.93
N PHE A 183 20.72 2.70 -4.72
CA PHE A 183 20.51 3.62 -3.60
C PHE A 183 21.81 4.03 -2.89
N GLY A 184 22.83 3.17 -2.88
CA GLY A 184 24.07 3.35 -2.13
C GLY A 184 24.73 4.73 -2.30
N PRO A 185 24.94 5.22 -3.54
CA PRO A 185 25.53 6.54 -3.76
C PRO A 185 24.72 7.70 -3.16
N PHE A 186 23.39 7.65 -3.28
CA PHE A 186 22.50 8.71 -2.79
C PHE A 186 22.41 8.75 -1.26
N ILE A 187 22.27 7.58 -0.63
CA ILE A 187 22.25 7.47 0.84
C ILE A 187 23.60 7.86 1.44
N SER A 188 24.70 7.49 0.78
CA SER A 188 26.04 7.89 1.22
C SER A 188 26.22 9.41 1.17
N ALA A 189 25.70 10.07 0.13
CA ALA A 189 25.74 11.52 0.01
C ALA A 189 24.90 12.22 1.10
N LEU A 190 23.70 11.70 1.41
CA LEU A 190 22.85 12.22 2.49
C LEU A 190 23.57 12.15 3.84
N ASN A 191 24.16 10.99 4.17
CA ASN A 191 24.90 10.81 5.41
C ASN A 191 26.12 11.73 5.52
N ALA A 192 26.78 12.02 4.41
CA ALA A 192 27.94 12.92 4.40
C ALA A 192 27.56 14.39 4.70
N VAL A 193 26.38 14.83 4.26
CA VAL A 193 25.88 16.20 4.53
C VAL A 193 25.44 16.34 5.98
N ALA A 194 24.82 15.31 6.56
CA ALA A 194 24.40 15.32 7.97
C ALA A 194 25.57 15.32 8.97
N ALA A 195 26.78 14.97 8.54
CA ALA A 195 27.98 14.92 9.38
C ALA A 195 28.75 16.26 9.47
N VAL A 196 28.27 17.31 8.79
CA VAL A 196 28.88 18.66 8.73
C VAL A 196 28.08 19.64 9.56
#